data_AF-A0A1J5D850-F1
#
_entry.id   AF-A0A1J5D850-F1
#
_cell.length_a   1.000
_cell.length_b   1.000
_cell.length_c   1.000
_cell.angle_alpha   90.00
_cell.angle_beta   90.00
_cell.angle_gamma   90.00
#
_symmetry.space_group_name_H-M   'P 1'
#
loop_
_entity.id
_entity.type
_entity.pdbx_description
1 polymer ?
#
loop_
_entity_poly.entity_id
_entity_poly.type
_entity_poly.pdbx_seq_one_letter_code
_entity_poly.pdbx_strand_id
1 'polypeptide(L)'
;MKPARFERLLLCLALSLFALSACDSDGGKGGHDLLSDWDGTIMTVDPNCSSVRLTQYWSTQWGWCEFPSDRSFLPDFAQAGITLAIAEPWNTGSYGGDPGEACGECWEVSTSFATQVVMVHDLCPIEGNPLCAGAQFHFDLTPEAATAVHGGGNDAATARRVPCPVTGNVYAAILDWNQWGYLRASFLNHRIAIRKAEVRAEPGGEWLAMERSGGAWQLMDGPGHDAGTGLVFRLTSAQGQAVEGSRVVPFQVVSPGYENVVTEDLGLQFDDLEEPLAGQCAFVPDGLVYGDAWGGMDQVKWTPLLWEGATLEETDEGCHSGSSCLNVGLEQWSGFHLYLRQAFPVESFSTLHVWARGESAGTELLLAPSNEGDRCTEQTVTLTTEWQEVTFDLAGGCAGFDFLTSVTVQNQSAKATVFLDDIEFETTR
;
A
#
# COMPACT_ATOMS: atom_id res chain seq x y z
N MET A 1 63.25 -6.31 -40.41
CA MET A 1 62.55 -5.44 -39.45
C MET A 1 61.18 -5.13 -40.04
N LYS A 2 60.13 -5.73 -39.46
CA LYS A 2 58.72 -5.63 -39.89
C LYS A 2 57.92 -5.16 -38.66
N PRO A 3 56.85 -4.36 -38.82
CA PRO A 3 56.08 -3.85 -37.70
C PRO A 3 55.10 -4.92 -37.20
N ALA A 4 54.95 -4.98 -35.87
CA ALA A 4 54.04 -5.87 -35.17
C ALA A 4 52.59 -5.38 -35.32
N ARG A 5 51.68 -6.32 -35.63
CA ARG A 5 50.24 -6.13 -35.63
C ARG A 5 49.73 -6.20 -34.19
N PHE A 6 48.94 -5.21 -33.79
CA PHE A 6 48.13 -5.26 -32.56
C PHE A 6 46.85 -6.03 -32.85
N GLU A 7 46.65 -7.14 -32.14
CA GLU A 7 45.41 -7.91 -32.12
C GLU A 7 44.35 -7.18 -31.28
N ARG A 8 43.12 -7.14 -31.81
CA ARG A 8 41.92 -6.69 -31.10
C ARG A 8 41.51 -7.77 -30.11
N LEU A 9 41.54 -7.45 -28.82
CA LEU A 9 40.95 -8.27 -27.77
C LEU A 9 39.43 -8.02 -27.78
N LEU A 10 38.67 -9.03 -28.22
CA LEU A 10 37.22 -9.10 -28.02
C LEU A 10 36.99 -9.39 -26.52
N LEU A 11 36.39 -8.44 -25.80
CA LEU A 11 35.97 -8.66 -24.41
C LEU A 11 34.58 -9.32 -24.46
N CYS A 12 34.52 -10.60 -24.06
CA CYS A 12 33.28 -11.31 -23.86
C CYS A 12 32.53 -10.73 -22.66
N LEU A 13 31.31 -10.25 -22.88
CA LEU A 13 30.32 -10.04 -21.82
C LEU A 13 30.02 -11.40 -21.18
N ALA A 14 30.36 -11.56 -19.90
CA ALA A 14 29.86 -12.65 -19.07
C ALA A 14 28.52 -12.20 -18.47
N LEU A 15 27.43 -12.66 -19.06
CA LEU A 15 26.11 -12.66 -18.43
C LEU A 15 26.15 -13.71 -17.30
N SER A 16 26.14 -13.26 -16.05
CA SER A 16 25.96 -14.12 -14.88
C SER A 16 24.47 -14.49 -14.76
N LEU A 17 24.08 -15.60 -15.39
CA LEU A 17 22.86 -16.33 -15.04
C LEU A 17 23.06 -16.99 -13.67
N PHE A 18 22.40 -16.48 -12.64
CA PHE A 18 22.15 -17.25 -11.43
C PHE A 18 20.97 -18.20 -11.72
N ALA A 19 21.29 -19.48 -11.96
CA ALA A 19 20.31 -20.54 -11.92
C ALA A 19 20.07 -20.91 -10.45
N LEU A 20 19.00 -20.37 -9.85
CA LEU A 20 18.46 -20.88 -8.60
C LEU A 20 17.69 -22.16 -8.90
N SER A 21 18.20 -23.29 -8.41
CA SER A 21 17.48 -24.55 -8.36
C SER A 21 16.37 -24.43 -7.31
N ALA A 22 15.14 -24.16 -7.76
CA ALA A 22 13.96 -24.37 -6.92
C ALA A 22 13.81 -25.88 -6.68
N CYS A 23 13.98 -26.30 -5.44
CA CYS A 23 13.58 -27.62 -4.99
C CYS A 23 12.06 -27.67 -5.02
N ASP A 24 11.56 -28.42 -5.99
CA ASP A 24 10.16 -28.82 -6.12
C ASP A 24 9.81 -29.73 -4.93
N SER A 25 8.96 -29.24 -4.03
CA SER A 25 8.32 -30.06 -3.01
C SER A 25 6.81 -29.90 -3.15
N ASP A 26 6.28 -30.77 -4.01
CA ASP A 26 4.88 -31.10 -4.19
C ASP A 26 4.24 -31.43 -2.82
N GLY A 27 3.24 -30.63 -2.43
CA GLY A 27 2.57 -30.76 -1.14
C GLY A 27 1.33 -29.86 -1.07
N GLY A 28 0.30 -30.21 -1.84
CA GLY A 28 -0.91 -29.44 -1.99
C GLY A 28 -1.63 -29.06 -0.68
N LYS A 29 -2.02 -27.78 -0.61
CA LYS A 29 -3.30 -27.28 -0.10
C LYS A 29 -3.66 -26.07 -0.96
N GLY A 30 -4.94 -25.93 -1.32
CA GLY A 30 -5.44 -24.96 -2.30
C GLY A 30 -5.24 -23.50 -1.90
N GLY A 31 -4.03 -22.99 -2.08
CA GLY A 31 -3.82 -21.56 -2.25
C GLY A 31 -4.33 -21.19 -3.63
N HIS A 32 -5.40 -20.40 -3.69
CA HIS A 32 -5.72 -19.67 -4.91
C HIS A 32 -4.46 -18.90 -5.32
N ASP A 33 -3.96 -19.18 -6.52
CA ASP A 33 -2.85 -18.43 -7.09
C ASP A 33 -3.36 -17.01 -7.35
N LEU A 34 -3.05 -16.08 -6.45
CA LEU A 34 -3.52 -14.69 -6.53
C LEU A 34 -3.11 -14.02 -7.86
N LEU A 35 -2.13 -14.58 -8.56
CA LEU A 35 -1.68 -14.12 -9.87
C LEU A 35 -2.48 -14.70 -11.04
N SER A 36 -3.16 -15.85 -10.88
CA SER A 36 -3.87 -16.49 -12.01
C SER A 36 -5.12 -15.74 -12.44
N ASP A 37 -5.70 -14.96 -11.53
CA ASP A 37 -6.99 -14.28 -11.72
C ASP A 37 -6.84 -12.79 -12.02
N TRP A 38 -5.62 -12.24 -11.94
CA TRP A 38 -5.35 -10.84 -12.26
C TRP A 38 -5.07 -10.67 -13.76
N ASP A 39 -5.89 -9.86 -14.44
CA ASP A 39 -5.77 -9.59 -15.88
C ASP A 39 -4.69 -8.56 -16.25
N GLY A 40 -3.93 -8.08 -15.25
CA GLY A 40 -2.91 -7.04 -15.40
C GLY A 40 -3.46 -5.61 -15.35
N THR A 41 -4.77 -5.41 -15.17
CA THR A 41 -5.37 -4.09 -15.01
C THR A 41 -5.06 -3.55 -13.62
N ILE A 42 -4.39 -2.40 -13.57
CA ILE A 42 -4.00 -1.71 -12.33
C ILE A 42 -5.08 -0.67 -12.00
N MET A 43 -5.48 -0.58 -10.73
CA MET A 43 -6.35 0.51 -10.25
C MET A 43 -5.68 1.86 -10.49
N THR A 44 -6.44 2.79 -11.08
CA THR A 44 -6.07 4.21 -11.12
C THR A 44 -6.10 4.78 -9.71
N VAL A 45 -5.00 5.38 -9.28
CA VAL A 45 -4.88 6.05 -7.98
C VAL A 45 -5.24 7.52 -8.14
N ASP A 46 -6.27 7.98 -7.43
CA ASP A 46 -6.49 9.40 -7.18
C ASP A 46 -5.53 9.87 -6.07
N PRO A 47 -4.54 10.72 -6.37
CA PRO A 47 -3.59 11.19 -5.37
C PRO A 47 -4.25 12.01 -4.25
N ASN A 48 -5.48 12.49 -4.43
CA ASN A 48 -6.19 13.28 -3.43
C ASN A 48 -6.84 12.41 -2.34
N CYS A 49 -7.33 11.23 -2.71
CA CYS A 49 -7.82 10.22 -1.79
C CYS A 49 -8.11 8.91 -2.54
N SER A 50 -7.37 7.84 -2.22
CA SER A 50 -7.57 6.51 -2.79
C SER A 50 -7.70 5.47 -1.69
N SER A 51 -8.47 4.42 -1.95
CA SER A 51 -8.45 3.24 -1.10
C SER A 51 -7.11 2.52 -1.27
N VAL A 52 -6.52 2.06 -0.17
CA VAL A 52 -5.23 1.37 -0.16
C VAL A 52 -5.30 0.14 0.74
N ARG A 53 -4.69 -0.95 0.29
CA ARG A 53 -4.44 -2.14 1.09
C ARG A 53 -3.13 -1.97 1.85
N LEU A 54 -3.11 -2.37 3.12
CA LEU A 54 -1.94 -2.27 3.99
C LEU A 54 -1.46 -3.67 4.43
N THR A 55 -0.23 -4.02 4.09
CA THR A 55 0.48 -5.17 4.69
C THR A 55 1.69 -4.68 5.48
N GLN A 56 2.52 -5.61 5.96
CA GLN A 56 3.76 -5.27 6.64
C GLN A 56 4.95 -6.10 6.14
N TYR A 57 6.13 -5.48 6.14
CA TYR A 57 7.43 -6.10 5.90
C TYR A 57 8.47 -5.59 6.88
N TRP A 58 9.59 -6.31 6.99
CA TRP A 58 10.74 -5.86 7.75
C TRP A 58 11.72 -5.18 6.80
N SER A 59 11.81 -3.86 6.89
CA SER A 59 12.81 -3.10 6.15
C SER A 59 14.19 -3.28 6.76
N THR A 60 15.21 -3.03 5.93
CA THR A 60 16.56 -2.78 6.44
C THR A 60 16.81 -1.27 6.44
N GLN A 61 17.98 -0.84 6.93
CA GLN A 61 18.39 0.56 6.82
C GLN A 61 18.31 1.06 5.36
N TRP A 62 18.57 0.18 4.40
CA TRP A 62 18.54 0.46 2.97
C TRP A 62 17.35 -0.24 2.31
N GLY A 63 16.63 0.50 1.48
CA GLY A 63 15.62 -0.04 0.58
C GLY A 63 16.03 0.14 -0.88
N TRP A 64 15.14 -0.25 -1.78
CA TRP A 64 15.25 -0.03 -3.22
C TRP A 64 15.41 1.45 -3.60
N CYS A 65 14.99 2.39 -2.73
CA CYS A 65 15.24 3.81 -2.94
C CYS A 65 16.70 4.25 -2.72
N GLU A 66 17.58 3.31 -2.35
CA GLU A 66 19.03 3.51 -2.23
C GLU A 66 19.40 4.70 -1.33
N PHE A 67 18.62 4.91 -0.27
CA PHE A 67 19.00 5.79 0.81
C PHE A 67 18.80 5.16 2.19
N PRO A 68 19.67 5.51 3.16
CA PRO A 68 19.52 5.03 4.51
C PRO A 68 18.45 5.85 5.25
N SER A 69 17.50 5.18 5.88
CA SER A 69 16.35 5.81 6.55
C SER A 69 16.68 6.56 7.84
N ASP A 70 17.88 6.36 8.40
CA ASP A 70 18.32 6.90 9.71
C ASP A 70 19.13 8.20 9.62
N ARG A 71 19.12 8.88 8.46
CA ARG A 71 19.87 10.13 8.29
C ARG A 71 19.21 11.27 9.06
N SER A 72 20.02 12.00 9.83
CA SER A 72 19.57 13.10 10.70
C SER A 72 18.93 14.30 10.00
N PHE A 73 19.06 14.40 8.67
CA PHE A 73 18.43 15.45 7.88
C PHE A 73 17.07 15.04 7.32
N LEU A 74 16.70 13.75 7.37
CA LEU A 74 15.36 13.30 6.99
C LEU A 74 14.33 13.77 8.02
N PRO A 75 13.03 13.79 7.70
CA PRO A 75 12.00 14.03 8.70
C PRO A 75 12.08 13.05 9.87
N ASP A 76 11.80 13.53 11.09
CA ASP A 76 11.89 12.72 12.31
C ASP A 76 11.07 11.43 12.23
N PHE A 77 9.90 11.44 11.57
CA PHE A 77 9.06 10.25 11.41
C PHE A 77 9.75 9.18 10.54
N ALA A 78 10.43 9.59 9.46
CA ALA A 78 11.15 8.67 8.59
C ALA A 78 12.37 8.08 9.33
N GLN A 79 13.07 8.89 10.13
CA GLN A 79 14.15 8.42 11.01
C GLN A 79 13.64 7.45 12.09
N ALA A 80 12.39 7.61 12.53
CA ALA A 80 11.71 6.70 13.45
C ALA A 80 11.19 5.42 12.76
N GLY A 81 11.56 5.18 11.49
CA GLY A 81 11.17 3.99 10.75
C GLY A 81 9.77 4.07 10.15
N ILE A 82 9.05 5.20 10.20
CA ILE A 82 7.71 5.33 9.63
C ILE A 82 7.80 5.48 8.10
N THR A 83 8.11 4.35 7.45
CA THR A 83 8.29 4.23 6.00
C THR A 83 7.49 3.06 5.43
N LEU A 84 7.43 2.97 4.10
CA LEU A 84 6.75 1.91 3.37
C LEU A 84 7.54 1.46 2.14
N ALA A 85 7.24 0.25 1.69
CA ALA A 85 7.55 -0.22 0.34
C ALA A 85 6.32 -0.02 -0.55
N ILE A 86 6.49 0.70 -1.66
CA ILE A 86 5.40 0.93 -2.62
C ILE A 86 5.31 -0.26 -3.57
N ALA A 87 4.11 -0.77 -3.84
CA ALA A 87 3.95 -1.85 -4.80
C ALA A 87 4.37 -1.43 -6.21
N GLU A 88 5.08 -2.33 -6.90
CA GLU A 88 5.72 -2.10 -8.21
C GLU A 88 4.80 -1.45 -9.26
N PRO A 89 3.50 -1.82 -9.39
CA PRO A 89 2.59 -1.16 -10.34
C PRO A 89 2.46 0.36 -10.15
N TRP A 90 2.77 0.88 -8.95
CA TRP A 90 2.64 2.28 -8.59
C TRP A 90 3.98 2.97 -8.27
N ASN A 91 5.12 2.33 -8.57
CA ASN A 91 6.45 2.90 -8.30
C ASN A 91 6.86 4.06 -9.23
N THR A 92 6.02 4.38 -10.22
CA THR A 92 6.12 5.57 -11.10
C THR A 92 5.77 6.87 -10.39
N GLY A 93 5.40 6.78 -9.11
CA GLY A 93 5.05 7.92 -8.26
C GLY A 93 3.64 8.43 -8.54
N SER A 94 3.14 9.20 -7.58
CA SER A 94 1.81 9.83 -7.62
C SER A 94 1.60 10.83 -8.76
N TYR A 95 2.67 11.22 -9.46
CA TYR A 95 2.66 12.16 -10.59
C TYR A 95 2.84 11.47 -11.95
N GLY A 96 2.89 10.13 -12.00
CA GLY A 96 3.01 9.36 -13.24
C GLY A 96 4.33 9.59 -13.99
N GLY A 97 5.44 9.59 -13.27
CA GLY A 97 6.78 9.65 -13.84
C GLY A 97 7.34 8.28 -14.21
N ASP A 98 8.66 8.17 -14.26
CA ASP A 98 9.35 6.91 -14.51
C ASP A 98 9.46 6.06 -13.23
N PRO A 99 9.57 4.72 -13.31
CA PRO A 99 9.78 3.85 -12.16
C PRO A 99 10.92 4.34 -11.25
N GLY A 100 10.61 4.62 -9.99
CA GLY A 100 11.54 5.19 -9.00
C GLY A 100 11.28 6.66 -8.68
N GLU A 101 10.36 7.31 -9.38
CA GLU A 101 9.88 8.65 -9.00
C GLU A 101 9.21 8.66 -7.62
N ALA A 102 8.56 7.55 -7.22
CA ALA A 102 7.96 7.42 -5.90
C ALA A 102 8.95 7.55 -4.74
N CYS A 103 10.27 7.38 -4.96
CA CYS A 103 11.25 7.35 -3.89
C CYS A 103 11.34 8.68 -3.13
N GLY A 104 11.07 8.61 -1.82
CA GLY A 104 10.98 9.76 -0.94
C GLY A 104 9.66 10.54 -1.03
N GLU A 105 8.67 10.08 -1.81
CA GLU A 105 7.30 10.62 -1.72
C GLU A 105 6.70 10.35 -0.34
N CYS A 106 5.81 11.24 0.11
CA CYS A 106 5.07 11.07 1.35
C CYS A 106 3.58 10.91 1.08
N TRP A 107 2.99 10.00 1.84
CA TRP A 107 1.56 9.71 1.82
C TRP A 107 1.01 9.89 3.22
N GLU A 108 -0.14 10.54 3.35
CA GLU A 108 -0.95 10.49 4.55
C GLU A 108 -1.87 9.27 4.42
N VAL A 109 -1.71 8.31 5.33
CA VAL A 109 -2.48 7.07 5.40
C VAL A 109 -3.41 7.16 6.60
N SER A 110 -4.70 6.92 6.37
CA SER A 110 -5.74 6.91 7.39
C SER A 110 -6.39 5.53 7.49
N THR A 111 -6.48 5.02 8.71
CA THR A 111 -7.30 3.86 9.07
C THR A 111 -8.46 4.33 9.94
N SER A 112 -9.28 3.39 10.44
CA SER A 112 -10.35 3.69 11.40
C SER A 112 -9.82 4.22 12.75
N PHE A 113 -8.52 4.12 13.00
CA PHE A 113 -7.93 4.35 14.32
C PHE A 113 -6.92 5.50 14.34
N ALA A 114 -6.22 5.72 13.23
CA ALA A 114 -5.19 6.75 13.18
C ALA A 114 -4.90 7.22 11.75
N THR A 115 -4.30 8.41 11.68
CA THR A 115 -3.78 8.99 10.45
C THR A 115 -2.31 9.31 10.64
N GLN A 116 -1.46 8.89 9.70
CA GLN A 116 -0.01 9.07 9.78
C GLN A 116 0.58 9.40 8.40
N VAL A 117 1.56 10.30 8.39
CA VAL A 117 2.42 10.50 7.20
C VAL A 117 3.51 9.43 7.18
N VAL A 118 3.62 8.73 6.06
CA VAL A 118 4.57 7.66 5.78
C VAL A 118 5.39 8.02 4.53
N MET A 119 6.67 7.64 4.50
CA MET A 119 7.57 7.92 3.38
C MET A 119 7.88 6.67 2.59
N VAL A 120 7.85 6.77 1.25
CA VAL A 120 8.29 5.69 0.36
C VAL A 120 9.81 5.53 0.47
N HIS A 121 10.25 4.36 0.92
CA HIS A 121 11.66 4.02 1.15
C HIS A 121 12.11 2.77 0.40
N ASP A 122 11.17 1.90 0.04
CA ASP A 122 11.47 0.63 -0.61
C ASP A 122 10.45 0.31 -1.71
N LEU A 123 10.66 -0.82 -2.39
CA LEU A 123 9.79 -1.39 -3.42
C LEU A 123 9.22 -2.70 -2.93
N CYS A 124 7.92 -2.90 -3.11
CA CYS A 124 7.25 -4.19 -2.94
C CYS A 124 7.15 -4.81 -4.35
N PRO A 125 8.10 -5.67 -4.77
CA PRO A 125 8.15 -6.21 -6.13
C PRO A 125 7.04 -7.24 -6.36
N ILE A 126 6.53 -7.37 -7.58
CA ILE A 126 5.57 -8.45 -7.88
C ILE A 126 6.29 -9.81 -7.94
N GLU A 127 7.47 -9.84 -8.58
CA GLU A 127 8.24 -11.07 -8.73
C GLU A 127 8.68 -11.61 -7.37
N GLY A 128 8.20 -12.80 -7.01
CA GLY A 128 8.50 -13.46 -5.75
C GLY A 128 7.73 -12.94 -4.54
N ASN A 129 6.86 -11.93 -4.69
CA ASN A 129 6.00 -11.44 -3.62
C ASN A 129 4.55 -11.19 -4.12
N PRO A 130 3.71 -12.23 -4.14
CA PRO A 130 2.32 -12.12 -4.61
C PRO A 130 1.44 -11.18 -3.76
N LEU A 131 1.88 -10.80 -2.55
CA LEU A 131 1.17 -9.81 -1.74
C LEU A 131 1.28 -8.39 -2.31
N CYS A 132 2.30 -8.10 -3.11
CA CYS A 132 2.42 -6.82 -3.84
C CYS A 132 1.65 -6.82 -5.16
N ALA A 133 1.15 -7.98 -5.57
CA ALA A 133 0.42 -8.15 -6.81
C ALA A 133 -1.08 -7.88 -6.63
N GLY A 134 -1.74 -7.67 -7.76
CA GLY A 134 -3.18 -7.49 -7.84
C GLY A 134 -3.58 -6.11 -8.36
N ALA A 135 -4.89 -5.93 -8.53
CA ALA A 135 -5.45 -4.70 -9.08
C ALA A 135 -5.48 -3.56 -8.05
N GLN A 136 -5.42 -3.86 -6.76
CA GLN A 136 -5.67 -2.90 -5.68
C GLN A 136 -4.40 -2.15 -5.26
N PHE A 137 -4.49 -0.81 -5.14
CA PHE A 137 -3.38 0.02 -4.63
C PHE A 137 -2.91 -0.48 -3.26
N HIS A 138 -1.59 -0.65 -3.10
CA HIS A 138 -1.01 -1.40 -1.99
C HIS A 138 0.25 -0.75 -1.42
N PHE A 139 0.30 -0.66 -0.09
CA PHE A 139 1.48 -0.29 0.68
C PHE A 139 1.89 -1.43 1.61
N ASP A 140 3.16 -1.79 1.55
CA ASP A 140 3.77 -2.70 2.51
C ASP A 140 4.49 -1.87 3.57
N LEU A 141 3.94 -1.81 4.78
CA LEU A 141 4.41 -0.91 5.83
C LEU A 141 5.57 -1.54 6.60
N THR A 142 6.48 -0.70 7.08
CA THR A 142 7.37 -1.12 8.18
C THR A 142 6.56 -1.39 9.45
N PRO A 143 7.10 -2.16 10.43
CA PRO A 143 6.38 -2.43 11.68
C PRO A 143 6.06 -1.15 12.47
N GLU A 144 6.94 -0.15 12.40
CA GLU A 144 6.76 1.16 13.03
C GLU A 144 5.61 1.93 12.37
N ALA A 145 5.55 1.96 11.03
CA ALA A 145 4.43 2.57 10.30
C ALA A 145 3.11 1.83 10.54
N ALA A 146 3.13 0.49 10.46
CA ALA A 146 1.98 -0.38 10.72
C ALA A 146 1.41 -0.15 12.13
N THR A 147 2.27 -0.07 13.14
CA THR A 147 1.88 0.25 14.52
C THR A 147 1.30 1.67 14.62
N ALA A 148 1.91 2.67 13.97
CA ALA A 148 1.47 4.05 14.03
C ALA A 148 0.08 4.28 13.42
N VAL A 149 -0.29 3.50 12.40
CA VAL A 149 -1.64 3.56 11.78
C VAL A 149 -2.59 2.50 12.31
N HIS A 150 -2.17 1.64 13.23
CA HIS A 150 -2.94 0.45 13.64
C HIS A 150 -3.41 -0.39 12.43
N GLY A 151 -2.48 -0.70 11.53
CA GLY A 151 -2.73 -1.46 10.30
C GLY A 151 -1.59 -2.41 9.95
N GLY A 152 -1.48 -2.78 8.67
CA GLY A 152 -0.42 -3.66 8.16
C GLY A 152 -0.69 -5.16 8.32
N GLY A 153 -1.84 -5.53 8.88
CA GLY A 153 -2.34 -6.89 9.00
C GLY A 153 -3.13 -7.37 7.80
N ASN A 154 -2.89 -6.85 6.58
CA ASN A 154 -3.80 -6.98 5.43
C ASN A 154 -5.13 -6.25 5.70
N ASP A 155 -4.99 -4.96 5.98
CA ASP A 155 -6.08 -4.05 6.36
C ASP A 155 -6.41 -3.09 5.22
N ALA A 156 -7.59 -2.48 5.27
CA ALA A 156 -7.99 -1.43 4.36
C ALA A 156 -7.74 -0.05 5.00
N ALA A 157 -7.42 0.91 4.16
CA ALA A 157 -7.19 2.29 4.54
C ALA A 157 -7.55 3.21 3.38
N THR A 158 -7.49 4.51 3.64
CA THR A 158 -7.36 5.51 2.59
C THR A 158 -5.95 6.11 2.63
N ALA A 159 -5.45 6.51 1.47
CA ALA A 159 -4.21 7.25 1.34
C ALA A 159 -4.39 8.47 0.44
N ARG A 160 -3.73 9.55 0.80
CA ARG A 160 -3.55 10.71 -0.07
C ARG A 160 -2.10 11.16 -0.11
N ARG A 161 -1.67 11.66 -1.26
CA ARG A 161 -0.36 12.27 -1.39
C ARG A 161 -0.32 13.55 -0.56
N VAL A 162 0.80 13.77 0.11
CA VAL A 162 1.09 15.03 0.81
C VAL A 162 2.52 15.47 0.53
N PRO A 163 2.81 16.79 0.53
CA PRO A 163 4.19 17.25 0.54
C PRO A 163 4.91 16.70 1.77
N CYS A 164 6.14 16.21 1.59
CA CYS A 164 6.90 15.72 2.73
C CYS A 164 7.18 16.85 3.72
N PRO A 165 6.96 16.67 5.04
CA PRO A 165 7.20 17.70 6.05
C PRO A 165 8.69 17.80 6.40
N VAL A 166 9.52 18.05 5.38
CA VAL A 166 10.97 18.20 5.48
C VAL A 166 11.36 19.55 6.06
N THR A 167 12.42 19.54 6.86
CA THR A 167 13.15 20.76 7.25
C THR A 167 14.53 20.73 6.61
N GLY A 168 14.95 21.85 6.01
CA GLY A 168 16.23 21.95 5.32
C GLY A 168 16.22 21.61 3.84
N ASN A 169 17.43 21.43 3.30
CA ASN A 169 17.69 21.26 1.88
C ASN A 169 17.60 19.81 1.43
N VAL A 170 17.55 19.61 0.12
CA VAL A 170 17.81 18.32 -0.53
C VAL A 170 19.28 17.96 -0.38
N TYR A 171 19.53 16.68 -0.11
CA TYR A 171 20.87 16.11 -0.06
C TYR A 171 21.08 15.12 -1.21
N ALA A 172 22.30 15.03 -1.72
CA ALA A 172 22.72 13.94 -2.59
C ALA A 172 23.51 12.91 -1.76
N ALA A 173 23.06 11.66 -1.74
CA ALA A 173 23.89 10.54 -1.29
C ALA A 173 24.62 9.97 -2.51
N ILE A 174 25.92 10.20 -2.57
CA ILE A 174 26.81 9.71 -3.63
C ILE A 174 27.12 8.25 -3.36
N LEU A 175 26.67 7.37 -4.26
CA LEU A 175 26.74 5.92 -4.13
C LEU A 175 27.95 5.33 -4.87
N ASP A 176 28.33 5.95 -5.98
CA ASP A 176 29.53 5.65 -6.77
C ASP A 176 29.92 6.93 -7.50
N TRP A 177 31.21 7.26 -7.49
CA TRP A 177 31.75 8.34 -8.30
C TRP A 177 33.19 8.01 -8.68
N ASN A 178 33.45 7.87 -9.98
CA ASN A 178 34.78 7.55 -10.46
C ASN A 178 35.42 8.73 -11.23
N GLN A 179 36.73 8.63 -11.39
CA GLN A 179 37.58 9.65 -12.04
C GLN A 179 37.31 9.84 -13.54
N TRP A 180 36.54 8.94 -14.18
CA TRP A 180 36.21 8.96 -15.60
C TRP A 180 34.85 9.59 -15.90
N GLY A 181 34.12 10.02 -14.86
CA GLY A 181 32.84 10.73 -15.01
C GLY A 181 31.60 9.88 -14.75
N TYR A 182 31.73 8.62 -14.34
CA TYR A 182 30.57 7.88 -13.82
C TYR A 182 30.17 8.48 -12.48
N LEU A 183 28.88 8.74 -12.30
CA LEU A 183 28.28 9.18 -11.04
C LEU A 183 26.99 8.42 -10.82
N ARG A 184 26.78 7.90 -9.62
CA ARG A 184 25.50 7.39 -9.13
C ARG A 184 25.15 8.08 -7.82
N ALA A 185 23.94 8.61 -7.71
CA ALA A 185 23.47 9.28 -6.49
C ALA A 185 21.97 9.09 -6.26
N SER A 186 21.55 9.01 -5.00
CA SER A 186 20.15 9.18 -4.59
C SER A 186 19.94 10.58 -4.02
N PHE A 187 18.74 11.13 -4.18
CA PHE A 187 18.39 12.46 -3.66
C PHE A 187 17.38 12.31 -2.54
N LEU A 188 17.64 13.00 -1.43
CA LEU A 188 16.91 12.81 -0.18
C LEU A 188 16.39 14.13 0.36
N ASN A 189 15.43 14.06 1.27
CA ASN A 189 14.87 15.22 1.96
C ASN A 189 14.25 16.25 1.01
N HIS A 190 13.70 15.80 -0.12
CA HIS A 190 12.91 16.63 -1.02
C HIS A 190 11.46 16.72 -0.53
N ARG A 191 10.85 17.88 -0.70
CA ARG A 191 9.43 18.10 -0.34
C ARG A 191 8.48 17.43 -1.33
N ILE A 192 8.85 17.43 -2.60
CA ILE A 192 8.09 16.96 -3.75
C ILE A 192 9.00 16.05 -4.57
N ALA A 193 8.46 14.94 -5.07
CA ALA A 193 9.16 13.98 -5.92
C ALA A 193 10.00 14.64 -7.02
N ILE A 194 11.17 14.07 -7.30
CA ILE A 194 12.08 14.58 -8.33
C ILE A 194 11.77 13.92 -9.67
N ARG A 195 11.42 14.74 -10.67
CA ARG A 195 11.15 14.33 -12.06
C ARG A 195 12.40 14.34 -12.93
N LYS A 196 13.33 15.27 -12.69
CA LYS A 196 14.60 15.37 -13.44
C LYS A 196 15.75 15.75 -12.52
N ALA A 197 16.91 15.19 -12.80
CA ALA A 197 18.17 15.60 -12.19
C ALA A 197 19.20 15.91 -13.29
N GLU A 198 19.94 16.99 -13.12
CA GLU A 198 20.98 17.43 -14.03
C GLU A 198 22.21 17.89 -13.23
N VAL A 199 23.39 17.74 -13.80
CA VAL A 199 24.66 18.19 -13.19
C VAL A 199 25.49 18.98 -14.17
N ARG A 200 26.32 19.90 -13.66
CA ARG A 200 27.38 20.56 -14.43
C ARG A 200 28.64 20.72 -13.61
N ALA A 201 29.78 20.83 -14.27
CA ALA A 201 31.03 21.23 -13.62
C ALA A 201 31.03 22.73 -13.25
N GLU A 202 31.68 23.08 -12.13
CA GLU A 202 31.91 24.46 -11.70
C GLU A 202 33.38 24.90 -11.94
N PRO A 203 33.66 26.08 -12.56
CA PRO A 203 32.75 27.15 -12.95
C PRO A 203 32.48 27.19 -14.47
N GLY A 204 31.42 26.53 -14.95
CA GLY A 204 30.92 26.77 -16.30
C GLY A 204 30.89 25.57 -17.25
N GLY A 205 30.65 24.36 -16.74
CA GLY A 205 30.29 23.20 -17.56
C GLY A 205 28.87 23.27 -18.13
N GLU A 206 28.59 22.44 -19.13
CA GLU A 206 27.24 22.22 -19.66
C GLU A 206 26.41 21.37 -18.70
N TRP A 207 25.08 21.57 -18.73
CA TRP A 207 24.14 20.74 -17.97
C TRP A 207 23.99 19.38 -18.66
N LEU A 208 24.29 18.32 -17.91
CA LEU A 208 24.13 16.93 -18.33
C LEU A 208 22.96 16.32 -17.56
N ALA A 209 22.03 15.72 -18.29
CA ALA A 209 20.91 15.01 -17.68
C ALA A 209 21.38 13.70 -17.05
N MET A 210 20.93 13.45 -15.82
CA MET A 210 21.06 12.16 -15.18
C MET A 210 19.90 11.26 -15.58
N GLU A 211 20.17 9.97 -15.68
CA GLU A 211 19.18 8.94 -15.97
C GLU A 211 18.74 8.29 -14.66
N ARG A 212 17.44 8.02 -14.53
CA ARG A 212 16.93 7.24 -13.40
C ARG A 212 17.39 5.79 -13.53
N SER A 213 17.78 5.18 -12.42
CA SER A 213 18.26 3.79 -12.36
C SER A 213 17.79 3.16 -11.05
N GLY A 214 16.59 2.58 -11.08
CA GLY A 214 15.89 2.16 -9.86
C GLY A 214 15.53 3.38 -9.01
N GLY A 215 15.77 3.31 -7.70
CA GLY A 215 15.56 4.42 -6.77
C GLY A 215 16.60 5.55 -6.83
N ALA A 216 17.67 5.37 -7.60
CA ALA A 216 18.75 6.34 -7.73
C ALA A 216 18.82 6.98 -9.13
N TRP A 217 19.81 7.85 -9.31
CA TRP A 217 20.13 8.52 -10.55
C TRP A 217 21.57 8.22 -10.94
N GLN A 218 21.84 8.13 -12.23
CA GLN A 218 23.18 7.88 -12.74
C GLN A 218 23.54 8.79 -13.92
N LEU A 219 24.83 8.99 -14.10
CA LEU A 219 25.43 9.61 -15.26
C LEU A 219 26.56 8.71 -15.73
N MET A 220 26.47 8.20 -16.95
CA MET A 220 27.47 7.26 -17.50
C MET A 220 28.76 7.99 -17.90
N ASP A 221 28.63 9.16 -18.51
CA ASP A 221 29.72 9.96 -19.08
C ASP A 221 29.63 11.42 -18.60
N GLY A 222 29.96 11.65 -17.34
CA GLY A 222 29.92 12.95 -16.69
C GLY A 222 31.26 13.71 -16.66
N PRO A 223 31.30 14.86 -15.96
CA PRO A 223 32.54 15.61 -15.78
C PRO A 223 33.51 14.81 -14.91
N GLY A 224 34.70 14.53 -15.44
CA GLY A 224 35.79 13.91 -14.68
C GLY A 224 36.42 14.87 -13.66
N HIS A 225 37.35 14.36 -12.86
CA HIS A 225 38.00 15.12 -11.78
C HIS A 225 38.72 16.40 -12.23
N ASP A 226 39.16 16.46 -13.48
CA ASP A 226 39.86 17.63 -14.06
C ASP A 226 38.89 18.69 -14.62
N ALA A 227 37.58 18.44 -14.62
CA ALA A 227 36.60 19.32 -15.27
C ALA A 227 36.28 20.60 -14.48
N GLY A 228 36.69 20.69 -13.21
CA GLY A 228 36.41 21.85 -12.38
C GLY A 228 36.66 21.61 -10.89
N THR A 229 36.05 22.46 -10.06
CA THR A 229 36.15 22.38 -8.60
C THR A 229 35.17 21.38 -7.98
N GLY A 230 34.20 20.91 -8.75
CA GLY A 230 33.15 19.99 -8.33
C GLY A 230 31.94 20.07 -9.25
N LEU A 231 30.82 19.53 -8.77
CA LEU A 231 29.53 19.52 -9.47
C LEU A 231 28.53 20.46 -8.81
N VAL A 232 27.70 21.09 -9.63
CA VAL A 232 26.46 21.76 -9.20
C VAL A 232 25.29 20.96 -9.76
N PHE A 233 24.26 20.77 -8.93
CA PHE A 233 23.05 20.04 -9.29
C PHE A 233 21.93 20.99 -9.65
N ARG A 234 21.08 20.60 -10.61
CA ARG A 234 19.77 21.20 -10.87
C ARG A 234 18.74 20.10 -10.85
N LEU A 235 17.72 20.25 -10.02
CA LEU A 235 16.64 19.29 -9.89
C LEU A 235 15.33 19.92 -10.35
N THR A 236 14.47 19.13 -10.98
CA THR A 236 13.10 19.51 -11.33
C THR A 236 12.12 18.64 -10.56
N SER A 237 11.21 19.25 -9.80
CA SER A 237 10.14 18.53 -9.09
C SER A 237 9.10 17.97 -10.06
N ALA A 238 8.30 17.01 -9.60
CA ALA A 238 7.18 16.45 -10.35
C ALA A 238 6.05 17.46 -10.61
N GLN A 239 5.99 18.55 -9.83
CA GLN A 239 5.14 19.70 -10.09
C GLN A 239 5.77 20.72 -11.08
N GLY A 240 6.96 20.44 -11.61
CA GLY A 240 7.61 21.23 -12.66
C GLY A 240 8.54 22.35 -12.19
N GLN A 241 8.77 22.50 -10.88
CA GLN A 241 9.70 23.50 -10.37
C GLN A 241 11.15 23.07 -10.61
N ALA A 242 11.91 23.83 -11.40
CA ALA A 242 13.35 23.63 -11.56
C ALA A 242 14.15 24.54 -10.62
N VAL A 243 15.04 23.96 -9.82
CA VAL A 243 15.88 24.68 -8.83
C VAL A 243 17.34 24.26 -8.99
N GLU A 244 18.23 25.25 -9.13
CA GLU A 244 19.68 25.05 -9.13
C GLU A 244 20.22 25.10 -7.69
N GLY A 245 21.10 24.15 -7.36
CA GLY A 245 21.79 24.09 -6.08
C GLY A 245 22.74 25.25 -5.88
N SER A 246 22.82 25.75 -4.66
CA SER A 246 23.75 26.82 -4.27
C SER A 246 25.08 26.29 -3.73
N ARG A 247 25.27 24.97 -3.70
CA ARG A 247 26.47 24.29 -3.21
C ARG A 247 27.19 23.56 -4.33
N VAL A 248 28.51 23.66 -4.31
CA VAL A 248 29.40 22.87 -5.16
C VAL A 248 29.75 21.61 -4.38
N VAL A 249 29.36 20.46 -4.91
CA VAL A 249 29.74 19.16 -4.39
C VAL A 249 31.15 18.84 -4.90
N PRO A 250 32.18 18.81 -4.03
CA PRO A 250 33.55 18.63 -4.47
C PRO A 250 33.73 17.25 -5.11
N PHE A 251 34.61 17.17 -6.12
CA PHE A 251 34.94 15.89 -6.72
C PHE A 251 35.54 14.95 -5.67
N GLN A 252 35.00 13.73 -5.61
CA GLN A 252 35.46 12.67 -4.72
C GLN A 252 35.35 11.32 -5.43
N VAL A 253 36.33 10.44 -5.20
CA VAL A 253 36.25 9.05 -5.64
C VAL A 253 35.49 8.26 -4.59
N VAL A 254 34.29 7.81 -4.94
CA VAL A 254 33.44 6.98 -4.08
C VAL A 254 33.35 5.61 -4.72
N SER A 255 33.82 4.59 -4.00
CA SER A 255 33.67 3.20 -4.47
C SER A 255 32.25 2.71 -4.19
N PRO A 256 31.68 1.84 -5.05
CA PRO A 256 30.36 1.29 -4.80
C PRO A 256 30.34 0.51 -3.47
N GLY A 257 29.24 0.62 -2.73
CA GLY A 257 29.04 -0.03 -1.44
C GLY A 257 28.40 0.93 -0.43
N TYR A 258 27.40 0.44 0.32
CA TYR A 258 26.62 1.26 1.25
C TYR A 258 27.45 1.86 2.39
N GLU A 259 28.56 1.22 2.75
CA GLU A 259 29.51 1.69 3.75
C GLU A 259 30.34 2.89 3.29
N ASN A 260 30.39 3.16 1.98
CA ASN A 260 31.20 4.22 1.38
C ASN A 260 30.41 5.48 1.01
N VAL A 261 29.09 5.49 1.27
CA VAL A 261 28.19 6.55 0.83
C VAL A 261 28.52 7.88 1.51
N VAL A 262 28.74 8.91 0.68
CA VAL A 262 28.95 10.28 1.13
C VAL A 262 27.68 11.08 0.89
N THR A 263 27.31 11.95 1.83
CA THR A 263 26.09 12.76 1.72
C THR A 263 26.41 14.24 1.73
N GLU A 264 25.87 14.96 0.75
CA GLU A 264 26.22 16.35 0.45
C GLU A 264 24.97 17.22 0.38
N ASP A 265 24.98 18.35 1.08
CA ASP A 265 23.91 19.36 1.03
C ASP A 265 23.96 20.10 -0.31
N LEU A 266 22.86 20.10 -1.06
CA LEU A 266 22.78 20.76 -2.37
C LEU A 266 22.41 22.24 -2.27
N GLY A 267 21.94 22.71 -1.11
CA GLY A 267 21.55 24.11 -0.91
C GLY A 267 20.31 24.50 -1.72
N LEU A 268 19.40 23.56 -1.98
CA LEU A 268 18.13 23.74 -2.69
C LEU A 268 16.98 23.02 -1.98
N GLN A 269 15.75 23.46 -2.22
CA GLN A 269 14.51 22.77 -1.84
C GLN A 269 13.39 23.17 -2.79
N PHE A 270 12.35 22.33 -2.90
CA PHE A 270 11.15 22.64 -3.67
C PHE A 270 10.07 23.32 -2.80
N ASP A 271 9.32 24.20 -3.44
CA ASP A 271 8.02 24.67 -2.99
C ASP A 271 6.95 23.62 -3.36
N ASP A 272 5.89 23.59 -2.57
CA ASP A 272 4.65 22.95 -2.99
C ASP A 272 3.86 23.93 -3.86
N LEU A 273 3.70 23.59 -5.14
CA LEU A 273 3.03 24.41 -6.15
C LEU A 273 1.56 24.04 -6.34
N GLU A 274 1.11 22.96 -5.73
CA GLU A 274 -0.30 22.56 -5.75
C GLU A 274 -1.05 23.24 -4.59
N GLU A 275 -2.35 23.49 -4.80
CA GLU A 275 -3.18 24.00 -3.71
C GLU A 275 -3.31 22.92 -2.62
N PRO A 276 -3.20 23.29 -1.33
CA PRO A 276 -3.40 22.35 -0.25
C PRO A 276 -4.73 21.63 -0.41
N LEU A 277 -4.69 20.30 -0.33
CA LEU A 277 -5.90 19.48 -0.41
C LEU A 277 -6.87 19.89 0.70
N ALA A 278 -8.06 20.33 0.32
CA ALA A 278 -9.11 20.67 1.26
C ALA A 278 -9.69 19.39 1.89
N GLY A 279 -9.96 19.42 3.19
CA GLY A 279 -10.56 18.31 3.93
C GLY A 279 -9.56 17.24 4.39
N GLN A 280 -10.09 16.15 4.92
CA GLN A 280 -9.35 14.97 5.35
C GLN A 280 -9.71 13.81 4.42
N CYS A 281 -8.72 13.01 4.02
CA CYS A 281 -8.96 11.72 3.37
C CYS A 281 -9.20 10.69 4.48
N ALA A 282 -10.33 10.81 5.17
CA ALA A 282 -10.72 9.95 6.27
C ALA A 282 -11.11 8.57 5.73
N PHE A 283 -10.71 7.52 6.44
CA PHE A 283 -11.14 6.17 6.14
C PHE A 283 -12.44 5.86 6.87
N VAL A 284 -13.41 5.36 6.11
CA VAL A 284 -14.60 4.70 6.63
C VAL A 284 -14.61 3.31 6.00
N PRO A 285 -14.69 2.23 6.79
CA PRO A 285 -14.81 0.88 6.25
C PRO A 285 -16.01 0.79 5.30
N ASP A 286 -15.95 -0.15 4.35
CA ASP A 286 -17.12 -0.45 3.53
C ASP A 286 -18.22 -1.04 4.42
N GLY A 287 -19.34 -0.32 4.50
CA GLY A 287 -20.51 -0.75 5.26
C GLY A 287 -21.22 -1.93 4.60
N LEU A 288 -21.05 -2.15 3.29
CA LEU A 288 -21.62 -3.31 2.62
C LEU A 288 -20.92 -4.58 3.12
N VAL A 289 -21.67 -5.45 3.79
CA VAL A 289 -21.20 -6.79 4.18
C VAL A 289 -21.42 -7.75 3.02
N TYR A 290 -22.65 -7.80 2.52
CA TYR A 290 -23.04 -8.63 1.39
C TYR A 290 -24.25 -8.04 0.67
N GLY A 291 -24.20 -7.97 -0.66
CA GLY A 291 -25.35 -7.68 -1.52
C GLY A 291 -25.31 -8.61 -2.72
N ASP A 292 -25.04 -8.09 -3.92
CA ASP A 292 -24.73 -8.93 -5.09
C ASP A 292 -23.36 -9.63 -5.01
N ALA A 293 -22.50 -9.17 -4.09
CA ALA A 293 -21.19 -9.71 -3.79
C ALA A 293 -20.78 -9.33 -2.36
N TRP A 294 -19.72 -9.95 -1.86
CA TRP A 294 -19.04 -9.55 -0.62
C TRP A 294 -18.50 -8.12 -0.75
N GLY A 295 -18.87 -7.25 0.19
CA GLY A 295 -18.33 -5.90 0.24
C GLY A 295 -16.91 -5.84 0.80
N GLY A 296 -16.31 -4.66 0.70
CA GLY A 296 -14.91 -4.43 1.01
C GLY A 296 -13.98 -4.49 -0.20
N MET A 297 -12.69 -4.46 0.09
CA MET A 297 -11.62 -4.37 -0.91
C MET A 297 -11.12 -5.77 -1.29
N ASP A 298 -10.53 -5.93 -2.47
CA ASP A 298 -9.91 -7.21 -2.81
C ASP A 298 -8.86 -7.63 -1.75
N GLN A 299 -8.93 -8.89 -1.34
CA GLN A 299 -8.21 -9.48 -0.19
C GLN A 299 -8.52 -8.87 1.19
N VAL A 300 -9.28 -7.79 1.29
CA VAL A 300 -9.77 -7.17 2.54
C VAL A 300 -11.29 -7.01 2.46
N LYS A 301 -11.96 -8.14 2.25
CA LYS A 301 -13.43 -8.23 2.14
C LYS A 301 -14.03 -8.93 3.33
N TRP A 302 -15.33 -8.74 3.50
CA TRP A 302 -16.12 -9.54 4.40
C TRP A 302 -16.06 -11.02 4.00
N THR A 303 -15.98 -11.91 4.99
CA THR A 303 -15.87 -13.35 4.78
C THR A 303 -16.70 -14.13 5.80
N PRO A 304 -17.28 -15.28 5.43
CA PRO A 304 -18.03 -16.09 6.37
C PRO A 304 -17.09 -16.98 7.20
N LEU A 305 -17.28 -16.98 8.52
CA LEU A 305 -16.66 -17.89 9.48
C LEU A 305 -17.74 -18.83 10.04
N LEU A 306 -17.87 -20.00 9.42
CA LEU A 306 -18.91 -20.98 9.71
C LEU A 306 -18.59 -21.80 10.98
N TRP A 307 -19.60 -22.05 11.81
CA TRP A 307 -19.50 -23.01 12.91
C TRP A 307 -19.79 -24.44 12.41
N GLU A 308 -19.54 -25.43 13.27
CA GLU A 308 -19.91 -26.82 12.96
C GLU A 308 -21.42 -26.93 12.71
N GLY A 309 -21.80 -27.55 11.58
CA GLY A 309 -23.21 -27.70 11.18
C GLY A 309 -23.79 -26.53 10.38
N ALA A 310 -22.97 -25.55 9.99
CA ALA A 310 -23.37 -24.49 9.07
C ALA A 310 -22.77 -24.71 7.66
N THR A 311 -23.56 -24.40 6.64
CA THR A 311 -23.13 -24.31 5.22
C THR A 311 -23.57 -22.98 4.65
N LEU A 312 -22.77 -22.39 3.76
CA LEU A 312 -23.09 -21.14 3.10
C LEU A 312 -22.65 -21.21 1.65
N GLU A 313 -23.55 -20.82 0.75
CA GLU A 313 -23.31 -20.69 -0.68
C GLU A 313 -24.02 -19.44 -1.23
N GLU A 314 -23.51 -18.88 -2.31
CA GLU A 314 -24.19 -17.81 -3.06
C GLU A 314 -25.19 -18.45 -4.04
N THR A 315 -26.37 -17.85 -4.20
CA THR A 315 -27.42 -18.31 -5.12
C THR A 315 -28.10 -17.11 -5.79
N ASP A 316 -28.65 -17.32 -6.98
CA ASP A 316 -29.47 -16.34 -7.70
C ASP A 316 -30.99 -16.59 -7.55
N GLU A 317 -31.38 -17.59 -6.75
CA GLU A 317 -32.77 -18.04 -6.63
C GLU A 317 -33.56 -17.24 -5.57
N GLY A 318 -34.40 -16.31 -6.04
CA GLY A 318 -35.39 -15.64 -5.19
C GLY A 318 -34.75 -14.71 -4.15
N CYS A 319 -33.69 -14.01 -4.56
CA CYS A 319 -33.03 -12.97 -3.79
C CYS A 319 -33.94 -11.76 -3.54
N HIS A 320 -33.66 -11.02 -2.48
CA HIS A 320 -34.45 -9.84 -2.10
C HIS A 320 -34.27 -8.75 -3.15
N SER A 321 -33.00 -8.51 -3.51
CA SER A 321 -32.62 -7.59 -4.56
C SER A 321 -31.52 -8.20 -5.43
N GLY A 322 -31.14 -7.49 -6.49
CA GLY A 322 -30.02 -7.91 -7.34
C GLY A 322 -30.18 -9.28 -8.01
N SER A 323 -29.07 -10.00 -8.03
CA SER A 323 -28.81 -11.24 -8.77
C SER A 323 -28.13 -12.31 -7.92
N SER A 324 -27.72 -11.99 -6.70
CA SER A 324 -27.12 -12.95 -5.77
C SER A 324 -27.56 -12.68 -4.33
N CYS A 325 -27.72 -13.75 -3.56
CA CYS A 325 -28.03 -13.75 -2.13
C CYS A 325 -27.37 -14.97 -1.47
N LEU A 326 -27.30 -14.98 -0.13
CA LEU A 326 -26.71 -16.08 0.62
C LEU A 326 -27.76 -17.16 0.91
N ASN A 327 -27.52 -18.38 0.46
CA ASN A 327 -28.26 -19.57 0.89
C ASN A 327 -27.49 -20.28 2.02
N VAL A 328 -28.10 -20.36 3.19
CA VAL A 328 -27.43 -20.84 4.41
C VAL A 328 -28.19 -22.00 5.03
N GLY A 329 -27.52 -23.14 5.17
CA GLY A 329 -28.01 -24.29 5.90
C GLY A 329 -27.49 -24.28 7.33
N LEU A 330 -28.37 -24.37 8.33
CA LEU A 330 -28.01 -24.29 9.75
C LEU A 330 -28.61 -25.44 10.54
N GLU A 331 -27.78 -26.27 11.17
CA GLU A 331 -28.23 -27.16 12.25
C GLU A 331 -28.73 -26.38 13.47
N GLN A 332 -29.49 -27.03 14.36
CA GLN A 332 -29.95 -26.40 15.60
C GLN A 332 -28.74 -25.96 16.44
N TRP A 333 -28.75 -24.72 16.94
CA TRP A 333 -27.66 -24.06 17.69
C TRP A 333 -26.41 -23.72 16.88
N SER A 334 -26.35 -24.11 15.60
CA SER A 334 -25.27 -23.72 14.69
C SER A 334 -25.45 -22.29 14.17
N GLY A 335 -24.46 -21.78 13.47
CA GLY A 335 -24.39 -20.39 13.06
C GLY A 335 -23.06 -20.04 12.40
N PHE A 336 -22.81 -18.75 12.27
CA PHE A 336 -21.61 -18.20 11.65
C PHE A 336 -21.41 -16.73 12.04
N HIS A 337 -20.22 -16.24 11.72
CA HIS A 337 -19.93 -14.81 11.67
C HIS A 337 -19.74 -14.40 10.22
N LEU A 338 -20.33 -13.27 9.81
CA LEU A 338 -19.86 -12.51 8.67
C LEU A 338 -18.79 -11.57 9.21
N TYR A 339 -17.54 -11.80 8.84
CA TYR A 339 -16.37 -11.26 9.52
C TYR A 339 -15.56 -10.37 8.59
N LEU A 340 -15.28 -9.16 9.06
CA LEU A 340 -14.25 -8.28 8.53
C LEU A 340 -13.04 -8.36 9.44
N ARG A 341 -11.87 -8.60 8.84
CA ARG A 341 -10.61 -8.75 9.60
C ARG A 341 -10.25 -7.51 10.42
N GLN A 342 -10.49 -6.35 9.83
CA GLN A 342 -10.19 -5.07 10.43
C GLN A 342 -11.37 -4.62 11.27
N ALA A 343 -11.15 -4.49 12.58
CA ALA A 343 -12.13 -3.91 13.48
C ALA A 343 -12.42 -2.46 13.10
N PHE A 344 -13.61 -1.98 13.45
CA PHE A 344 -14.00 -0.58 13.26
C PHE A 344 -14.77 -0.04 14.46
N PRO A 345 -14.65 1.26 14.77
CA PRO A 345 -15.43 1.90 15.83
C PRO A 345 -16.93 1.69 15.64
N VAL A 346 -17.66 1.41 16.72
CA VAL A 346 -19.14 1.30 16.67
C VAL A 346 -19.76 2.56 16.06
N GLU A 347 -19.19 3.73 16.35
CA GLU A 347 -19.67 5.03 15.87
C GLU A 347 -19.45 5.31 14.38
N SER A 348 -18.70 4.46 13.67
CA SER A 348 -18.54 4.57 12.20
C SER A 348 -19.87 4.42 11.46
N PHE A 349 -20.84 3.74 12.08
CA PHE A 349 -22.14 3.45 11.50
C PHE A 349 -23.26 3.71 12.51
N SER A 350 -24.46 3.99 12.04
CA SER A 350 -25.64 4.20 12.88
C SER A 350 -26.49 2.94 12.99
N THR A 351 -26.66 2.22 11.88
CA THR A 351 -27.63 1.14 11.73
C THR A 351 -26.99 -0.06 11.05
N LEU A 352 -27.32 -1.28 11.46
CA LEU A 352 -27.12 -2.49 10.64
C LEU A 352 -28.46 -2.94 10.06
N HIS A 353 -28.50 -3.16 8.76
CA HIS A 353 -29.62 -3.71 8.01
C HIS A 353 -29.30 -5.14 7.58
N VAL A 354 -30.27 -6.05 7.73
CA VAL A 354 -30.17 -7.44 7.28
C VAL A 354 -31.52 -7.83 6.68
N TRP A 355 -31.56 -8.17 5.39
CA TRP A 355 -32.72 -8.83 4.82
C TRP A 355 -32.61 -10.34 5.04
N ALA A 356 -33.67 -10.94 5.56
CA ALA A 356 -33.69 -12.38 5.85
C ALA A 356 -35.05 -13.00 5.50
N ARG A 357 -35.03 -14.26 5.04
CA ARG A 357 -36.20 -15.13 4.97
C ARG A 357 -35.84 -16.57 5.27
N GLY A 358 -36.81 -17.36 5.72
CA GLY A 358 -36.67 -18.80 5.86
C GLY A 358 -37.16 -19.52 4.61
N GLU A 359 -36.60 -20.68 4.30
CA GLU A 359 -37.24 -21.62 3.36
C GLU A 359 -38.60 -22.10 3.91
N SER A 360 -38.71 -22.20 5.23
CA SER A 360 -39.96 -22.44 5.95
C SER A 360 -40.20 -21.39 7.03
N ALA A 361 -41.47 -21.04 7.22
CA ALA A 361 -41.87 -20.10 8.26
C ALA A 361 -41.70 -20.69 9.66
N GLY A 362 -41.41 -19.82 10.64
CA GLY A 362 -41.26 -20.19 12.05
C GLY A 362 -39.82 -20.51 12.47
N THR A 363 -38.84 -20.41 11.55
CA THR A 363 -37.42 -20.50 11.91
C THR A 363 -37.02 -19.31 12.76
N GLU A 364 -36.47 -19.54 13.93
CA GLU A 364 -35.96 -18.49 14.82
C GLU A 364 -34.45 -18.33 14.64
N LEU A 365 -34.03 -17.14 14.20
CA LEU A 365 -32.63 -16.73 14.17
C LEU A 365 -32.33 -15.77 15.31
N LEU A 366 -31.15 -15.93 15.89
CA LEU A 366 -30.52 -14.93 16.73
C LEU A 366 -29.49 -14.17 15.90
N LEU A 367 -29.63 -12.86 15.86
CA LEU A 367 -28.83 -11.94 15.07
C LEU A 367 -28.23 -10.87 16.00
N ALA A 368 -26.95 -10.54 15.80
CA ALA A 368 -26.29 -9.46 16.55
C ALA A 368 -25.04 -8.95 15.82
N PRO A 369 -24.78 -7.62 15.78
CA PRO A 369 -23.43 -7.12 15.61
C PRO A 369 -22.51 -7.66 16.72
N SER A 370 -21.23 -7.80 16.43
CA SER A 370 -20.28 -8.50 17.30
C SER A 370 -18.83 -8.08 17.07
N ASN A 371 -18.01 -8.34 18.09
CA ASN A 371 -16.57 -8.13 18.06
C ASN A 371 -15.86 -9.37 18.61
N GLU A 372 -15.03 -10.03 17.80
CA GLU A 372 -14.27 -11.23 18.19
C GLU A 372 -15.11 -12.33 18.88
N GLY A 373 -16.39 -12.47 18.49
CA GLY A 373 -17.33 -13.45 19.04
C GLY A 373 -18.17 -12.96 20.22
N ASP A 374 -17.79 -11.85 20.87
CA ASP A 374 -18.64 -11.15 21.83
C ASP A 374 -19.74 -10.39 21.09
N ARG A 375 -20.97 -10.48 21.59
CA ARG A 375 -22.16 -10.01 20.89
C ARG A 375 -22.72 -8.76 21.55
N CYS A 376 -23.13 -7.81 20.71
CA CYS A 376 -24.04 -6.75 21.11
C CYS A 376 -25.39 -7.32 21.59
N THR A 377 -26.34 -6.46 21.90
CA THR A 377 -27.71 -6.87 22.23
C THR A 377 -28.27 -7.79 21.14
N GLU A 378 -28.57 -9.02 21.52
CA GLU A 378 -29.06 -10.05 20.61
C GLU A 378 -30.54 -9.81 20.27
N GLN A 379 -30.90 -9.97 19.00
CA GLN A 379 -32.28 -9.96 18.55
C GLN A 379 -32.68 -11.33 18.04
N THR A 380 -33.74 -11.90 18.63
CA THR A 380 -34.40 -13.08 18.07
C THR A 380 -35.43 -12.65 17.04
N VAL A 381 -35.34 -13.22 15.84
CA VAL A 381 -36.24 -12.96 14.72
C VAL A 381 -36.88 -14.26 14.27
N THR A 382 -38.21 -14.32 14.30
CA THR A 382 -38.96 -15.41 13.69
C THR A 382 -39.11 -15.12 12.20
N LEU A 383 -38.52 -15.97 11.37
CA LEU A 383 -38.54 -15.83 9.91
C LEU A 383 -39.87 -16.28 9.32
N THR A 384 -40.28 -15.56 8.27
CA THR A 384 -41.35 -15.97 7.37
C THR A 384 -40.76 -16.51 6.06
N THR A 385 -41.61 -16.98 5.14
CA THR A 385 -41.17 -17.33 3.78
C THR A 385 -40.96 -16.11 2.88
N GLU A 386 -41.46 -14.95 3.29
CA GLU A 386 -41.24 -13.68 2.62
C GLU A 386 -40.03 -12.96 3.22
N TRP A 387 -39.35 -12.16 2.39
CA TRP A 387 -38.27 -11.28 2.83
C TRP A 387 -38.75 -10.27 3.87
N GLN A 388 -37.99 -10.15 4.95
CA GLN A 388 -38.21 -9.13 5.97
C GLN A 388 -36.88 -8.51 6.37
N GLU A 389 -36.92 -7.22 6.63
CA GLU A 389 -35.78 -6.45 7.10
C GLU A 389 -35.65 -6.56 8.62
N VAL A 390 -34.43 -6.79 9.08
CA VAL A 390 -34.04 -6.73 10.49
C VAL A 390 -33.08 -5.56 10.64
N THR A 391 -33.37 -4.66 11.57
CA THR A 391 -32.58 -3.45 11.79
C THR A 391 -32.05 -3.40 13.22
N PHE A 392 -30.80 -2.97 13.36
CA PHE A 392 -30.13 -2.78 14.65
C PHE A 392 -29.66 -1.34 14.78
N ASP A 393 -30.15 -0.64 15.80
CA ASP A 393 -29.56 0.63 16.25
C ASP A 393 -28.24 0.32 16.97
N LEU A 394 -27.11 0.73 16.40
CA LEU A 394 -25.80 0.38 16.94
C LEU A 394 -25.49 1.15 18.22
N ALA A 395 -25.94 2.40 18.32
CA ALA A 395 -25.67 3.23 19.49
C ALA A 395 -26.30 2.65 20.76
N GLY A 396 -27.56 2.19 20.68
CA GLY A 396 -28.24 1.52 21.79
C GLY A 396 -27.85 0.04 21.90
N GLY A 397 -27.83 -0.68 20.79
CA GLY A 397 -27.65 -2.13 20.75
C GLY A 397 -26.25 -2.59 21.14
N CYS A 398 -25.22 -1.80 20.82
CA CYS A 398 -23.82 -2.09 21.10
C CYS A 398 -23.25 -1.22 22.24
N ALA A 399 -24.10 -0.68 23.12
CA ALA A 399 -23.62 0.10 24.26
C ALA A 399 -22.62 -0.69 25.11
N GLY A 400 -21.38 -0.18 25.22
CA GLY A 400 -20.28 -0.84 25.94
C GLY A 400 -19.27 -1.57 25.05
N PHE A 401 -19.51 -1.61 23.74
CA PHE A 401 -18.50 -2.01 22.75
C PHE A 401 -17.83 -0.76 22.17
N ASP A 402 -16.52 -0.80 22.06
CA ASP A 402 -15.76 0.25 21.36
C ASP A 402 -15.68 -0.07 19.85
N PHE A 403 -15.61 -1.36 19.51
CA PHE A 403 -15.36 -1.83 18.15
C PHE A 403 -16.29 -2.96 17.74
N LEU A 404 -16.44 -3.16 16.43
CA LEU A 404 -17.10 -4.29 15.80
C LEU A 404 -16.16 -4.90 14.74
N THR A 405 -16.33 -6.20 14.51
CA THR A 405 -15.63 -6.96 13.46
C THR A 405 -16.58 -7.85 12.68
N SER A 406 -17.79 -8.10 13.17
CA SER A 406 -18.65 -9.13 12.60
C SER A 406 -20.15 -8.93 12.82
N VAL A 407 -20.94 -9.57 11.96
CA VAL A 407 -22.36 -9.87 12.20
C VAL A 407 -22.49 -11.34 12.56
N THR A 408 -23.09 -11.64 13.70
CA THR A 408 -23.32 -13.00 14.17
C THR A 408 -24.73 -13.45 13.80
N VAL A 409 -24.84 -14.66 13.25
CA VAL A 409 -26.11 -15.32 12.91
C VAL A 409 -26.13 -16.71 13.55
N GLN A 410 -27.17 -17.04 14.30
CA GLN A 410 -27.32 -18.34 14.96
C GLN A 410 -28.74 -18.87 14.84
N ASN A 411 -28.88 -20.14 14.50
CA ASN A 411 -30.16 -20.83 14.49
C ASN A 411 -30.56 -21.26 15.91
N GLN A 412 -31.76 -20.86 16.36
CA GLN A 412 -32.36 -21.26 17.65
C GLN A 412 -33.39 -22.39 17.47
N SER A 413 -33.80 -22.65 16.23
CA SER A 413 -34.82 -23.63 15.85
C SER A 413 -34.21 -24.98 15.45
N ALA A 414 -35.05 -25.93 15.06
CA ALA A 414 -34.59 -27.13 14.37
C ALA A 414 -33.79 -26.76 13.11
N LYS A 415 -33.11 -27.76 12.51
CA LYS A 415 -32.37 -27.58 11.27
C LYS A 415 -33.22 -26.81 10.25
N ALA A 416 -32.65 -25.76 9.67
CA ALA A 416 -33.34 -24.87 8.75
C ALA A 416 -32.41 -24.41 7.62
N THR A 417 -33.04 -24.05 6.50
CA THR A 417 -32.42 -23.29 5.40
C THR A 417 -32.94 -21.86 5.48
N VAL A 418 -32.04 -20.89 5.44
CA VAL A 418 -32.36 -19.46 5.47
C VAL A 418 -31.64 -18.74 4.35
N PHE A 419 -32.24 -17.65 3.89
CA PHE A 419 -31.64 -16.77 2.91
C PHE A 419 -31.36 -15.42 3.56
N LEU A 420 -30.16 -14.88 3.30
CA LEU A 420 -29.77 -13.54 3.71
C LEU A 420 -29.36 -12.72 2.49
N ASP A 421 -29.68 -11.44 2.50
CA ASP A 421 -29.40 -10.52 1.41
C ASP A 421 -29.23 -9.09 1.94
N ASP A 422 -28.68 -8.19 1.13
CA ASP A 422 -28.55 -6.75 1.39
C ASP A 422 -28.16 -6.44 2.85
N ILE A 423 -27.05 -7.05 3.28
CA ILE A 423 -26.48 -6.90 4.62
C ILE A 423 -25.54 -5.70 4.61
N GLU A 424 -25.91 -4.63 5.30
CA GLU A 424 -25.13 -3.38 5.28
C GLU A 424 -25.16 -2.62 6.61
N PHE A 425 -24.03 -1.99 6.92
CA PHE A 425 -23.91 -0.96 7.94
C PHE A 425 -24.12 0.43 7.30
N GLU A 426 -25.13 1.16 7.78
CA GLU A 426 -25.44 2.52 7.34
C GLU A 426 -24.51 3.53 8.02
N THR A 427 -23.87 4.41 7.25
CA THR A 427 -22.96 5.45 7.78
C THR A 427 -23.69 6.52 8.57
N THR A 428 -23.06 6.96 9.68
CA THR A 428 -23.56 8.10 10.46
C THR A 428 -23.44 9.38 9.64
N ARG A 429 -24.58 10.03 9.32
CA ARG A 429 -24.62 11.29 8.55
C ARG A 429 -24.18 12.51 9.34
#